data_AF-A0A540NCQ2-F1
#
_entry.id   AF-A0A540NCQ2-F1
#
_cell.length_a   1.000
_cell.length_b   1.000
_cell.length_c   1.000
_cell.angle_alpha   90.00
_cell.angle_beta   90.00
_cell.angle_gamma   90.00
#
_symmetry.space_group_name_H-M   'P 1'
#
loop_
_entity.id
_entity.type
_entity.pdbx_description
1 polymer ?
#
loop_
_entity_poly.entity_id
_entity_poly.type
_entity_poly.pdbx_seq_one_letter_code
_entity_poly.pdbx_strand_id
1 'polypeptide(L)'
;MHGDLTGTAVIRSLLFTIPRHPESRMGAPHQWESWAEIPKEMKILVNFDFKNISLEVITYLDETFANRYKNWKSDLHVHFKKWGDLETARLEGCPSELADRREDWEWLCNHFTDPKFVKKSIAGKIARESKTLLHHSGSKPFSYRLEARREEGSKFPEIDLFKDVYV
;
A
#
# COMPACT_ATOMS: atom_id res chain seq x y z
N MET A 1 -9.73 23.81 27.86
CA MET A 1 -9.31 24.19 26.49
C MET A 1 -8.77 22.93 25.83
N HIS A 2 -9.59 22.25 25.03
CA HIS A 2 -9.15 21.08 24.25
C HIS A 2 -8.77 21.58 22.86
N GLY A 3 -7.50 21.38 22.50
CA GLY A 3 -6.98 21.72 21.18
C GLY A 3 -7.48 20.71 20.16
N ASP A 4 -8.09 21.23 19.09
CA ASP A 4 -8.53 20.46 17.95
C ASP A 4 -7.35 19.77 17.27
N LEU A 5 -7.39 18.44 17.24
CA LEU A 5 -6.51 17.63 16.40
C LEU A 5 -7.08 17.67 14.99
N THR A 6 -6.48 18.48 14.11
CA THR A 6 -6.80 18.52 12.68
C THR A 6 -6.73 17.12 12.07
N GLY A 7 -7.66 16.76 11.18
CA GLY A 7 -7.86 15.41 10.61
C GLY A 7 -6.63 14.73 10.00
N THR A 8 -5.58 15.48 9.67
CA THR A 8 -4.26 14.96 9.29
C THR A 8 -3.54 14.20 10.42
N ALA A 9 -3.76 14.56 11.69
CA ALA A 9 -3.18 13.90 12.85
C ALA A 9 -3.83 12.52 13.13
N VAL A 10 -5.14 12.41 12.90
CA VAL A 10 -5.90 11.15 13.04
C VAL A 10 -5.48 10.15 11.95
N ILE A 11 -5.31 10.62 10.71
CA ILE A 11 -4.90 9.80 9.56
C ILE A 11 -3.46 9.31 9.71
N ARG A 12 -2.55 10.12 10.28
CA ARG A 12 -1.18 9.70 10.55
C ARG A 12 -1.10 8.59 11.60
N SER A 13 -2.03 8.55 12.55
CA SER A 13 -2.07 7.56 13.64
C SER A 13 -2.64 6.20 13.23
N LEU A 14 -3.45 6.13 12.18
CA LEU A 14 -4.22 4.92 11.82
C LEU A 14 -3.38 3.73 11.33
N LEU A 15 -2.07 3.91 11.06
CA LEU A 15 -1.12 2.80 10.85
C LEU A 15 -0.08 2.61 11.94
N PHE A 16 0.03 3.51 12.92
CA PHE A 16 0.81 3.23 14.14
C PHE A 16 0.07 2.30 15.11
N THR A 17 -1.15 1.90 14.77
CA THR A 17 -2.05 0.98 15.48
C THR A 17 -2.46 -0.23 14.62
N ILE A 18 -1.53 -0.79 13.84
CA ILE A 18 -1.52 -2.26 13.71
C ILE A 18 -1.12 -2.78 15.10
N PRO A 19 -1.91 -3.65 15.75
CA PRO A 19 -2.29 -3.46 17.14
C PRO A 19 -1.09 -3.51 18.11
N ARG A 20 -0.95 -2.43 18.87
CA ARG A 20 -0.10 -2.34 20.08
C ARG A 20 -0.73 -3.04 21.29
N HIS A 21 -1.56 -4.07 21.09
CA HIS A 21 -2.17 -4.82 22.18
C HIS A 21 -1.45 -6.18 22.35
N PRO A 22 -0.89 -6.49 23.54
CA PRO A 22 -0.16 -7.74 23.76
C PRO A 22 -0.96 -9.01 23.46
N GLU A 23 -2.29 -8.95 23.56
CA GLU A 23 -3.19 -10.10 23.35
C GLU A 23 -3.64 -10.31 21.89
N SER A 24 -3.30 -9.40 20.96
CA SER A 24 -3.60 -9.55 19.52
C SER A 24 -2.46 -10.20 18.71
N ARG A 25 -1.52 -10.86 19.39
CA ARG A 25 -0.34 -11.51 18.76
C ARG A 25 -0.69 -12.74 17.91
N MET A 26 -1.84 -13.38 18.14
CA MET A 26 -2.38 -14.38 17.22
C MET A 26 -3.07 -13.69 16.05
N GLY A 27 -2.41 -13.63 14.88
CA GLY A 27 -2.98 -13.08 13.64
C GLY A 27 -2.50 -11.67 13.26
N ALA A 28 -1.30 -11.27 13.73
CA ALA A 28 -0.71 -9.98 13.41
C ALA A 28 -0.67 -9.73 11.89
N PRO A 29 -1.05 -8.54 11.39
CA PRO A 29 -1.22 -8.27 9.96
C PRO A 29 -0.02 -8.62 9.08
N HIS A 30 1.20 -8.63 9.62
CA HIS A 30 2.38 -8.99 8.85
C HIS A 30 2.37 -10.44 8.37
N GLN A 31 1.73 -11.37 9.10
CA GLN A 31 1.72 -12.83 8.83
C GLN A 31 0.86 -13.24 7.62
N TRP A 32 -0.01 -12.36 7.14
CA TRP A 32 -0.91 -12.62 6.02
C TRP A 32 -0.22 -12.25 4.72
N GLU A 33 -0.38 -12.99 3.62
CA GLU A 33 0.28 -12.61 2.35
C GLU A 33 -0.36 -11.33 1.79
N SER A 34 -1.67 -11.18 1.95
CA SER A 34 -2.46 -10.07 1.40
C SER A 34 -3.49 -9.50 2.38
N TRP A 35 -3.95 -8.25 2.13
CA TRP A 35 -5.04 -7.63 2.90
C TRP A 35 -6.32 -8.45 2.87
N ALA A 36 -6.60 -9.13 1.76
CA ALA A 36 -7.81 -9.93 1.60
C ALA A 36 -7.88 -11.13 2.56
N GLU A 37 -6.73 -11.68 2.95
CA GLU A 37 -6.64 -12.84 3.85
C GLU A 37 -6.82 -12.49 5.32
N ILE A 38 -6.64 -11.22 5.69
CA ILE A 38 -6.83 -10.76 7.07
C ILE A 38 -8.33 -10.91 7.42
N PRO A 39 -8.70 -11.64 8.50
CA PRO A 39 -10.08 -11.76 8.94
C PRO A 39 -10.74 -10.40 9.17
N LYS A 40 -12.03 -10.27 8.85
CA LYS A 40 -12.75 -9.00 8.96
C LYS A 40 -12.72 -8.47 10.39
N GLU A 41 -12.81 -9.37 11.36
CA GLU A 41 -12.79 -9.08 12.80
C GLU A 41 -11.44 -8.44 13.21
N MET A 42 -10.34 -8.88 12.59
CA MET A 42 -9.00 -8.32 12.78
C MET A 42 -8.80 -6.99 12.07
N LYS A 43 -9.52 -6.76 10.96
CA LYS A 43 -9.59 -5.45 10.28
C LYS A 43 -10.47 -4.45 11.01
N ILE A 44 -11.47 -4.89 11.77
CA ILE A 44 -12.39 -4.02 12.50
C ILE A 44 -11.74 -3.47 13.78
N LEU A 45 -10.74 -4.15 14.34
CA LEU A 45 -9.99 -3.70 15.53
C LEU A 45 -9.21 -2.39 15.29
N VAL A 46 -9.07 -1.94 14.04
CA VAL A 46 -8.64 -0.57 13.69
C VAL A 46 -9.83 0.41 13.68
N ASN A 47 -10.36 0.64 14.88
CA ASN A 47 -10.66 1.98 15.40
C ASN A 47 -11.84 2.83 14.83
N PHE A 48 -12.96 2.23 14.39
CA PHE A 48 -14.18 3.01 14.14
C PHE A 48 -15.45 2.34 14.69
N ASP A 49 -16.29 3.11 15.40
CA ASP A 49 -17.66 2.67 15.71
C ASP A 49 -18.49 2.82 14.42
N PHE A 50 -18.51 1.75 13.62
CA PHE A 50 -19.10 1.72 12.27
C PHE A 50 -20.63 1.83 12.23
N LYS A 51 -21.30 2.00 13.39
CA LYS A 51 -22.77 1.95 13.49
C LYS A 51 -23.49 3.00 12.63
N ASN A 52 -22.81 4.06 12.19
CA ASN A 52 -23.39 5.13 11.38
C ASN A 52 -22.57 5.49 10.12
N ILE A 53 -21.69 4.62 9.63
CA ILE A 53 -20.86 4.90 8.45
C ILE A 53 -21.55 4.36 7.19
N SER A 54 -21.64 5.16 6.12
CA SER A 54 -22.22 4.71 4.86
C SER A 54 -21.39 3.59 4.23
N LEU A 55 -22.04 2.73 3.45
CA LEU A 55 -21.36 1.65 2.74
C LEU A 55 -20.24 2.17 1.82
N GLU A 56 -20.46 3.32 1.19
CA GLU A 56 -19.46 3.99 0.34
C GLU A 56 -18.18 4.34 1.12
N VAL A 57 -18.31 4.89 2.33
CA VAL A 57 -17.18 5.21 3.19
C VAL A 57 -16.48 3.95 3.68
N ILE A 58 -17.22 2.88 3.98
CA ILE A 58 -16.63 1.58 4.34
C ILE A 58 -15.78 1.02 3.19
N THR A 59 -16.31 1.04 1.96
CA THR A 59 -15.58 0.58 0.77
C THR A 59 -14.32 1.43 0.54
N TYR A 60 -14.44 2.76 0.61
CA TYR A 60 -13.30 3.65 0.48
C TYR A 60 -12.21 3.38 1.53
N LEU A 61 -12.60 3.17 2.78
CA LEU A 61 -11.67 2.86 3.86
C LEU A 61 -10.98 1.51 3.64
N ASP A 62 -11.71 0.46 3.25
CA ASP A 62 -11.12 -0.86 2.98
C ASP A 62 -10.10 -0.80 1.83
N GLU A 63 -10.42 -0.10 0.74
CA GLU A 63 -9.50 0.12 -0.38
C GLU A 63 -8.27 0.92 0.06
N THR A 64 -8.47 1.96 0.88
CA THR A 64 -7.39 2.79 1.41
C THR A 64 -6.43 1.96 2.27
N PHE A 65 -6.98 1.14 3.18
CA PHE A 65 -6.17 0.26 4.03
C PHE A 65 -5.48 -0.83 3.23
N ALA A 66 -6.15 -1.44 2.25
CA ALA A 66 -5.55 -2.44 1.35
C ALA A 66 -4.35 -1.87 0.60
N ASN A 67 -4.50 -0.68 0.02
CA ASN A 67 -3.43 0.02 -0.69
C ASN A 67 -2.26 0.35 0.24
N ARG A 68 -2.56 0.84 1.44
CA ARG A 68 -1.54 1.24 2.40
C ARG A 68 -0.79 0.04 2.98
N TYR A 69 -1.47 -1.08 3.24
CA TYR A 69 -0.86 -2.34 3.64
C TYR A 69 0.10 -2.87 2.56
N LYS A 70 -0.34 -2.85 1.30
CA LYS A 70 0.49 -3.23 0.16
C LYS A 70 1.74 -2.34 0.04
N ASN A 71 1.58 -1.02 0.18
CA ASN A 71 2.70 -0.08 0.14
C ASN A 71 3.68 -0.32 1.29
N TRP A 72 3.18 -0.49 2.51
CA TRP A 72 4.00 -0.80 3.68
C TRP A 72 4.87 -2.06 3.47
N LYS A 73 4.29 -3.16 2.96
CA LYS A 73 5.08 -4.35 2.60
C LYS A 73 6.11 -4.10 1.51
N SER A 74 5.74 -3.30 0.50
CA SER A 74 6.64 -2.94 -0.59
C SER A 74 7.85 -2.14 -0.08
N ASP A 75 7.61 -1.17 0.80
CA ASP A 75 8.65 -0.33 1.41
C ASP A 75 9.61 -1.18 2.25
N LEU A 76 9.08 -2.10 3.05
CA LEU A 76 9.89 -3.04 3.83
C LEU A 76 10.71 -3.99 2.96
N HIS A 77 10.16 -4.46 1.84
CA HIS A 77 10.92 -5.28 0.90
C HIS A 77 12.03 -4.48 0.20
N VAL A 78 11.81 -3.19 -0.08
CA VAL A 78 12.87 -2.28 -0.58
C VAL A 78 13.95 -2.10 0.47
N HIS A 79 13.58 -1.93 1.74
CA HIS A 79 14.54 -1.84 2.84
C HIS A 79 15.34 -3.13 3.02
N PHE A 80 14.68 -4.29 3.02
CA PHE A 80 15.31 -5.62 3.11
C PHE A 80 16.42 -5.80 2.05
N LYS A 81 16.16 -5.42 0.80
CA LYS A 81 17.12 -5.55 -0.31
C LYS A 81 18.43 -4.78 -0.12
N LYS A 82 18.50 -3.81 0.81
CA LYS A 82 19.74 -3.07 1.09
C LYS A 82 20.81 -3.92 1.79
N TRP A 83 20.41 -5.01 2.43
CA TRP A 83 21.30 -5.82 3.29
C TRP A 83 21.95 -6.99 2.57
N GLY A 84 21.51 -7.33 1.35
CA GLY A 84 22.15 -8.34 0.49
C GLY A 84 21.89 -9.80 0.86
N ASP A 85 21.95 -10.15 2.15
CA ASP A 85 21.69 -11.50 2.66
C ASP A 85 20.71 -11.51 3.84
N LEU A 86 20.12 -12.70 4.08
CA LEU A 86 19.06 -12.90 5.08
C LEU A 86 19.56 -12.70 6.52
N GLU A 87 20.76 -13.16 6.83
CA GLU A 87 21.26 -13.18 8.21
C GLU A 87 21.64 -11.77 8.65
N THR A 88 22.33 -11.02 7.79
CA THR A 88 22.63 -9.60 8.03
C THR A 88 21.34 -8.78 8.13
N ALA A 89 20.36 -9.02 7.24
CA ALA A 89 19.07 -8.33 7.28
C ALA A 89 18.31 -8.55 8.59
N ARG A 90 18.34 -9.76 9.15
CA ARG A 90 17.68 -10.06 10.44
C ARG A 90 18.40 -9.41 11.61
N LEU A 91 19.72 -9.48 11.64
CA LEU A 91 20.53 -8.99 12.75
C LEU A 91 20.53 -7.46 12.83
N GLU A 92 20.84 -6.81 11.71
CA GLU A 92 21.10 -5.36 11.67
C GLU A 92 20.03 -4.57 10.92
N GLY A 93 19.22 -5.27 10.12
CA GLY A 93 18.29 -4.63 9.20
C GLY A 93 16.91 -4.29 9.72
N CYS A 94 16.60 -4.57 10.99
CA CYS A 94 15.29 -4.27 11.57
C CYS A 94 15.03 -2.75 11.55
N PRO A 95 13.99 -2.27 10.84
CA PRO A 95 13.62 -0.85 10.86
C PRO A 95 13.23 -0.40 12.28
N SER A 96 13.47 0.88 12.58
CA SER A 96 13.11 1.48 13.88
C SER A 96 11.63 1.30 14.23
N GLU A 97 10.76 1.26 13.22
CA GLU A 97 9.32 1.08 13.31
C GLU A 97 8.90 -0.34 13.72
N LEU A 98 9.82 -1.30 13.65
CA LEU A 98 9.65 -2.69 14.06
C LEU A 98 10.61 -3.09 15.20
N ALA A 99 11.32 -2.12 15.81
CA ALA A 99 12.29 -2.40 16.87
C ALA A 99 11.64 -3.07 18.10
N ASP A 100 10.38 -2.74 18.39
CA ASP A 100 9.57 -3.33 19.47
C ASP A 100 8.93 -4.68 19.09
N ARG A 101 9.06 -5.10 17.82
CA ARG A 101 8.42 -6.28 17.23
C ARG A 101 9.37 -6.99 16.27
N ARG A 102 10.55 -7.38 16.78
CA ARG A 102 11.60 -8.00 15.98
C ARG A 102 11.17 -9.31 15.30
N GLU A 103 10.31 -10.08 15.97
CA GLU A 103 9.71 -11.30 15.41
C GLU A 103 8.93 -11.02 14.11
N ASP A 104 8.20 -9.88 14.04
CA ASP A 104 7.50 -9.45 12.82
C ASP A 104 8.50 -9.23 11.68
N TRP A 105 9.65 -8.61 11.98
CA TRP A 105 10.72 -8.37 11.00
C TRP A 105 11.37 -9.68 10.53
N GLU A 106 11.64 -10.62 11.44
CA GLU A 106 12.20 -11.93 11.10
C GLU A 106 11.25 -12.72 10.19
N TRP A 107 9.94 -12.67 10.46
CA TRP A 107 8.92 -13.26 9.59
C TRP A 107 8.93 -12.61 8.20
N LEU A 108 9.01 -11.27 8.12
CA LEU A 108 9.06 -10.55 6.86
C LEU A 108 10.32 -10.91 6.05
N CYS A 109 11.47 -11.04 6.71
CA CYS A 109 12.70 -11.48 6.07
C CYS A 109 12.54 -12.89 5.47
N ASN A 110 11.97 -13.82 6.22
CA ASN A 110 11.63 -15.16 5.72
C ASN A 110 10.73 -15.09 4.49
N HIS A 111 9.66 -14.30 4.57
CA HIS A 111 8.71 -14.11 3.49
C HIS A 111 9.37 -13.55 2.22
N PHE A 112 10.30 -12.59 2.35
CA PHE A 112 11.00 -12.02 1.20
C PHE A 112 11.98 -12.99 0.54
N THR A 113 12.49 -13.97 1.28
CA THR A 113 13.32 -15.05 0.74
C THR A 113 12.54 -16.26 0.26
N ASP A 114 11.25 -16.34 0.57
CA ASP A 114 10.41 -17.46 0.17
C ASP A 114 10.38 -17.61 -1.38
N PRO A 115 10.62 -18.81 -1.93
CA PRO A 115 10.68 -19.01 -3.38
C PRO A 115 9.41 -18.59 -4.13
N LYS A 116 8.23 -18.75 -3.53
CA LYS A 116 6.93 -18.34 -4.10
C LYS A 116 6.88 -16.82 -4.21
N PHE A 117 7.31 -16.10 -3.16
CA PHE A 117 7.39 -14.64 -3.18
C PHE A 117 8.42 -14.15 -4.19
N VAL A 118 9.63 -14.70 -4.19
CA VAL A 118 10.72 -14.30 -5.10
C VAL A 118 10.29 -14.46 -6.56
N LYS A 119 9.69 -15.59 -6.95
CA LYS A 119 9.15 -15.79 -8.31
C LYS A 119 8.12 -14.73 -8.68
N LYS A 120 7.16 -14.45 -7.80
CA LYS A 120 6.11 -13.44 -8.03
C LYS A 120 6.71 -12.03 -8.15
N SER A 121 7.70 -11.71 -7.32
CA SER A 121 8.38 -10.42 -7.28
C SER A 121 9.18 -10.17 -8.57
N ILE A 122 9.95 -11.16 -9.03
CA ILE A 122 10.71 -11.11 -10.28
C ILE A 122 9.76 -10.98 -11.49
N ALA A 123 8.73 -11.83 -11.57
CA ALA A 123 7.74 -11.76 -12.65
C ALA A 123 7.05 -10.39 -12.68
N GLY A 124 6.68 -9.84 -11.52
CA GLY A 124 6.10 -8.51 -11.42
C GLY A 124 7.07 -7.39 -11.83
N LYS A 125 8.38 -7.54 -11.58
CA LYS A 125 9.40 -6.61 -12.05
C LYS A 125 9.51 -6.65 -13.58
N ILE A 126 9.66 -7.85 -14.16
CA ILE A 126 9.71 -8.04 -15.61
C ILE A 126 8.46 -7.47 -16.28
N ALA A 127 7.27 -7.75 -15.73
CA ALA A 127 6.01 -7.23 -16.27
C ALA A 127 5.87 -5.71 -16.18
N ARG A 128 6.55 -5.06 -15.22
CA ARG A 128 6.62 -3.59 -15.16
C ARG A 128 7.62 -3.03 -16.15
N GLU A 129 8.78 -3.68 -16.30
CA GLU A 129 9.84 -3.29 -17.23
C GLU A 129 9.48 -3.54 -18.70
N SER A 130 8.62 -4.53 -18.97
CA SER A 130 8.13 -4.83 -20.32
C SER A 130 7.03 -3.89 -20.80
N LYS A 131 6.53 -2.97 -19.96
CA LYS A 131 5.55 -1.97 -20.39
C LYS A 131 6.23 -0.95 -21.30
N THR A 132 5.82 -0.94 -22.57
CA THR A 132 6.33 -0.02 -23.59
C THR A 132 5.65 1.35 -23.54
N LEU A 133 4.42 1.41 -23.04
CA LEU A 133 3.65 2.64 -22.90
C LEU A 133 3.48 2.95 -21.42
N LEU A 134 4.18 3.98 -20.93
CA LEU A 134 4.03 4.50 -19.59
C LEU A 134 2.86 5.50 -19.59
N HIS A 135 1.94 5.34 -18.65
CA HIS A 135 0.80 6.25 -18.51
C HIS A 135 1.11 7.29 -17.44
N HIS A 136 1.12 8.57 -17.79
CA HIS A 136 1.42 9.68 -16.87
C HIS A 136 0.19 10.51 -16.47
N SER A 137 -1.01 10.14 -16.96
CA SER A 137 -2.23 10.95 -16.83
C SER A 137 -2.94 10.90 -15.47
N GLY A 138 -2.28 10.43 -14.41
CA GLY A 138 -2.87 10.40 -13.07
C GLY A 138 -4.24 9.70 -13.04
N SER A 139 -5.18 10.22 -12.23
CA SER A 139 -6.50 9.61 -11.99
C SER A 139 -7.65 10.16 -12.85
N LYS A 140 -7.42 11.23 -13.63
CA LYS A 140 -8.48 11.79 -14.48
C LYS A 140 -8.85 10.80 -15.60
N PRO A 141 -10.13 10.46 -15.78
CA PRO A 141 -10.54 9.53 -16.83
C PRO A 141 -10.23 10.06 -18.22
N PHE A 142 -9.98 9.15 -19.16
CA PHE A 142 -9.68 9.47 -20.55
C PHE A 142 -10.77 10.34 -21.20
N SER A 143 -12.06 10.07 -20.91
CA SER A 143 -13.19 10.84 -21.45
C SER A 143 -13.16 12.31 -21.06
N TYR A 144 -12.90 12.63 -19.78
CA TYR A 144 -12.82 14.02 -19.31
C TYR A 144 -11.67 14.77 -19.97
N ARG A 145 -10.53 14.10 -20.19
CA ARG A 145 -9.37 14.70 -20.85
C ARG A 145 -9.65 14.91 -22.34
N LEU A 146 -10.36 13.97 -22.98
CA LEU A 146 -10.72 14.08 -24.38
C LEU A 146 -11.66 15.27 -24.63
N GLU A 147 -12.66 15.44 -23.78
CA GLU A 147 -13.56 16.59 -23.89
C GLU A 147 -12.83 17.91 -23.63
N ALA A 148 -11.93 17.97 -22.65
CA ALA A 148 -11.10 19.16 -22.45
C ALA A 148 -10.27 19.52 -23.71
N ARG A 149 -9.69 18.55 -24.41
CA ARG A 149 -8.98 18.79 -25.68
C ARG A 149 -9.91 19.29 -26.79
N ARG A 150 -11.17 18.82 -26.83
CA ARG A 150 -12.19 19.31 -27.77
C ARG A 150 -12.55 20.76 -27.48
N GLU A 151 -12.74 21.11 -26.20
CA GLU A 151 -13.02 22.47 -25.75
C GLU A 151 -11.84 23.43 -26.00
N GLU A 152 -10.60 22.95 -25.86
CA GLU A 152 -9.37 23.68 -26.24
C GLU A 152 -9.23 23.91 -27.75
N GLY A 153 -10.13 23.36 -28.56
CA GLY A 153 -10.12 23.51 -30.02
C GLY A 153 -9.10 22.62 -30.73
N SER A 154 -8.66 21.52 -30.10
CA SER A 154 -7.80 20.55 -30.77
C SER A 154 -8.49 19.99 -32.02
N LYS A 155 -7.75 20.01 -33.12
CA LYS A 155 -8.19 19.41 -34.40
C LYS A 155 -8.15 17.88 -34.37
N PHE A 156 -7.33 17.30 -33.48
CA PHE A 156 -7.14 15.86 -33.32
C PHE A 156 -7.04 15.51 -31.83
N PRO A 157 -8.14 15.65 -31.07
CA PRO A 157 -8.11 15.59 -29.61
C PRO A 157 -7.66 14.22 -29.10
N GLU A 158 -7.93 13.13 -29.82
CA GLU A 158 -7.47 11.78 -29.48
C GLU A 158 -5.95 11.63 -29.64
N ILE A 159 -5.36 12.22 -30.68
CA ILE A 159 -3.91 12.15 -30.94
C ILE A 159 -3.14 13.02 -29.94
N ASP A 160 -3.63 14.23 -29.70
CA ASP A 160 -3.02 15.14 -28.73
C ASP A 160 -3.12 14.61 -27.30
N LEU A 161 -4.27 13.99 -26.96
CA LEU A 161 -4.42 13.28 -25.70
C LEU A 161 -3.47 12.08 -25.59
N PHE A 162 -3.32 11.28 -26.65
CA PHE A 162 -2.40 10.14 -26.60
C PHE A 162 -0.96 10.60 -26.31
N LYS A 163 -0.49 11.68 -26.96
CA LYS A 163 0.82 12.26 -26.69
C LYS A 163 0.96 12.71 -25.24
N ASP A 164 -0.03 13.41 -24.70
CA ASP A 164 -0.04 13.90 -23.31
C ASP A 164 -0.10 12.76 -22.27
N VAL A 165 -0.71 11.63 -22.63
CA VAL A 165 -0.91 10.50 -21.72
C VAL A 165 0.26 9.53 -21.71
N TYR A 166 0.86 9.28 -22.89
CA TYR A 166 1.71 8.11 -23.13
C TYR A 166 3.12 8.41 -23.67
N VAL A 167 3.43 9.67 -24.04
CA VAL A 167 4.72 10.09 -24.62
C VAL A 167 5.41 11.07 -23.66
#